data_AF-A0A1Y1RKI4-F1
#
_entry.id   AF-A0A1Y1RKI4-F1
#
_cell.length_a   1.000
_cell.length_b   1.000
_cell.length_c   1.000
_cell.angle_alpha   90.00
_cell.angle_beta   90.00
_cell.angle_gamma   90.00
#
_symmetry.space_group_name_H-M   'P 1'
#
loop_
_entity.id
_entity.type
_entity.pdbx_description
1 polymer ?
#
loop_
_entity_poly.entity_id
_entity_poly.type
_entity_poly.pdbx_seq_one_letter_code
_entity_poly.pdbx_strand_id
1 'polypeptide(L)'
;MAKKWYNYFITVENEPEYPPEIPSDTHAPNSDAAAMPAPKIASKSFEPKITERIEVPNNEPVNFQAIYDAVGIQPVIGGFDVDKIETMLDSDLLKDLSSSVKRNAILVSLEAANVPIEEVIKDAIQRDRALDAYEKVEEKSVTHIEMEKMDENAAIQEEIDQFLEEKRKIIEANNEMVRSAKENFSDWVLRKQQEEQRIYEVVSYFISPNPISTTTNPVVAQQPKPESEPADDTAGA
;
A
#
# COMPACT_ATOMS: atom_id res chain seq x y z
N MET A 1 -0.25 25.93 -8.35
CA MET A 1 -1.02 25.58 -7.14
C MET A 1 -0.47 24.29 -6.57
N ALA A 2 0.17 24.36 -5.41
CA ALA A 2 0.86 23.25 -4.75
C ALA A 2 -0.11 22.54 -3.80
N LYS A 3 -0.24 21.22 -3.91
CA LYS A 3 -0.90 20.38 -2.90
C LYS A 3 0.20 19.58 -2.19
N LYS A 4 0.63 20.10 -1.05
CA LYS A 4 1.54 19.44 -0.13
C LYS A 4 0.71 18.49 0.72
N TRP A 5 0.94 17.18 0.60
CA TRP A 5 0.43 16.21 1.54
C TRP A 5 1.59 15.74 2.40
N TYR A 6 1.75 16.38 3.56
CA TYR A 6 2.52 15.84 4.67
C TYR A 6 1.52 15.16 5.59
N ASN A 7 1.52 13.83 5.65
CA ASN A 7 0.92 13.09 6.75
C ASN A 7 2.06 12.51 7.57
N TYR A 8 2.36 13.23 8.65
CA TYR A 8 3.31 12.88 9.68
C TYR A 8 2.52 12.17 10.79
N PHE A 9 2.61 10.84 10.86
CA PHE A 9 2.13 10.10 12.01
C PHE A 9 3.30 9.88 12.96
N ILE A 10 3.45 10.77 13.93
CA ILE A 10 4.11 10.46 15.20
C ILE A 10 3.01 10.05 16.16
N THR A 11 3.04 8.81 16.62
CA THR A 11 2.34 8.38 17.83
C THR A 11 3.35 8.34 18.95
N VAL A 12 3.31 9.38 19.80
CA VAL A 12 3.93 9.38 21.12
C VAL A 12 3.10 8.48 22.02
N GLU A 13 3.80 7.56 22.65
CA GLU A 13 3.38 6.67 23.73
C GLU A 13 2.76 7.45 24.90
N ASN A 14 1.56 7.06 25.33
CA ASN A 14 1.04 7.45 26.64
C ASN A 14 0.05 6.37 27.14
N GLU A 15 0.49 5.66 28.17
CA GLU A 15 -0.24 4.65 28.95
C GLU A 15 -1.22 5.32 29.95
N PRO A 16 -2.07 4.57 30.69
CA PRO A 16 -3.51 4.72 30.66
C PRO A 16 -4.09 5.47 31.87
N GLU A 17 -5.14 6.26 31.64
CA GLU A 17 -5.90 6.92 32.70
C GLU A 17 -7.26 6.24 32.88
N TYR A 18 -7.40 5.53 34.01
CA TYR A 18 -8.66 5.07 34.58
C TYR A 18 -9.49 6.27 35.06
N PRO A 19 -10.83 6.25 34.89
CA PRO A 19 -11.70 6.80 35.94
C PRO A 19 -12.99 5.95 36.13
N PRO A 20 -13.86 6.23 37.12
CA PRO A 20 -13.93 5.49 38.38
C PRO A 20 -15.23 4.70 38.56
N GLU A 21 -15.24 3.93 39.65
CA GLU A 21 -16.28 3.08 40.23
C GLU A 21 -17.72 3.66 40.22
N ILE A 22 -18.70 2.79 39.94
CA ILE A 22 -20.13 2.99 40.22
C ILE A 22 -20.56 1.91 41.23
N PRO A 23 -21.28 2.24 42.32
CA PRO A 23 -21.55 1.31 43.41
C PRO A 23 -22.82 0.46 43.22
N SER A 24 -22.73 -0.73 43.82
CA SER A 24 -23.74 -1.49 44.57
C SER A 24 -24.98 -2.11 43.88
N ASP A 25 -24.98 -3.45 44.01
CA ASP A 25 -26.08 -4.33 44.40
C ASP A 25 -27.26 -4.53 43.43
N THR A 26 -27.52 -5.78 43.05
CA THR A 26 -28.69 -6.56 43.55
C THR A 26 -28.80 -7.94 42.84
N HIS A 27 -28.85 -8.98 43.66
CA HIS A 27 -29.42 -10.33 43.47
C HIS A 27 -29.05 -11.21 42.26
N ALA A 28 -28.26 -12.25 42.59
CA ALA A 28 -28.36 -13.57 41.99
C ALA A 28 -29.79 -14.15 42.11
N PRO A 29 -30.19 -14.96 41.12
CA PRO A 29 -30.81 -16.24 41.44
C PRO A 29 -29.96 -17.37 40.86
N ASN A 30 -29.54 -18.26 41.75
CA ASN A 30 -29.11 -19.60 41.39
C ASN A 30 -30.25 -20.30 40.64
N SER A 31 -29.96 -20.81 39.45
CA SER A 31 -30.72 -21.90 38.87
C SER A 31 -29.75 -23.00 38.47
N ASP A 32 -29.58 -23.96 39.37
CA ASP A 32 -29.17 -25.31 39.06
C ASP A 32 -30.12 -25.88 37.99
N ALA A 33 -29.71 -25.77 36.72
CA ALA A 33 -30.28 -26.54 35.63
C ALA A 33 -29.25 -27.59 35.25
N ALA A 34 -29.52 -28.83 35.67
CA ALA A 34 -28.71 -30.00 35.42
C ALA A 34 -28.22 -30.06 33.96
N ALA A 35 -26.91 -29.86 33.77
CA ALA A 35 -26.23 -30.17 32.53
C ALA A 35 -26.34 -31.69 32.30
N MET A 36 -27.15 -32.11 31.32
CA MET A 36 -27.09 -33.48 30.83
C MET A 36 -25.67 -33.75 30.30
N PRO A 37 -25.04 -34.88 30.63
CA PRO A 37 -23.72 -35.21 30.11
C PRO A 37 -23.81 -35.42 28.60
N ALA A 38 -23.05 -34.62 27.84
CA ALA A 38 -22.86 -34.84 26.41
C ALA A 38 -22.29 -36.25 26.16
N PRO A 39 -22.81 -37.02 25.19
CA PRO A 39 -22.26 -38.32 24.87
C PRO A 39 -20.83 -38.15 24.37
N LYS A 40 -19.88 -38.86 25.00
CA LYS A 40 -18.50 -39.01 24.50
C LYS A 40 -18.55 -39.88 23.24
N ILE A 41 -18.79 -39.25 22.10
CA ILE A 41 -18.61 -39.87 20.79
C ILE A 41 -17.09 -39.93 20.58
N ALA A 42 -16.52 -41.13 20.72
CA ALA A 42 -15.13 -41.39 20.34
C ALA A 42 -15.04 -41.29 18.81
N SER A 43 -14.75 -40.09 18.31
CA SER A 43 -14.51 -39.83 16.91
C SER A 43 -13.20 -40.50 16.50
N LYS A 44 -13.26 -41.48 15.58
CA LYS A 44 -12.08 -41.85 14.77
C LYS A 44 -11.51 -40.54 14.21
N SER A 45 -10.23 -40.30 14.44
CA SER A 45 -9.55 -39.05 14.11
C SER A 45 -9.63 -38.79 12.61
N PHE A 46 -10.57 -37.97 12.18
CA PHE A 46 -10.51 -37.30 10.88
C PHE A 46 -9.65 -36.05 11.08
N GLU A 47 -8.44 -36.10 10.56
CA GLU A 47 -7.55 -34.94 10.42
C GLU A 47 -7.65 -34.45 8.98
N PRO A 48 -8.36 -33.34 8.72
CA PRO A 48 -8.43 -32.77 7.39
C PRO A 48 -7.04 -32.28 6.99
N LYS A 49 -6.56 -32.73 5.83
CA LYS A 49 -5.23 -32.38 5.32
C LYS A 49 -5.39 -31.43 4.14
N ILE A 50 -5.69 -30.17 4.43
CA ILE A 50 -5.60 -29.10 3.44
C ILE A 50 -4.12 -28.71 3.34
N THR A 51 -3.50 -29.04 2.21
CA THR A 51 -2.08 -28.73 1.95
C THR A 51 -1.88 -27.52 1.06
N GLU A 52 -2.92 -27.10 0.35
CA GLU A 52 -2.83 -26.05 -0.67
C GLU A 52 -3.99 -25.07 -0.52
N ARG A 53 -3.70 -23.80 -0.81
CA ARG A 53 -4.69 -22.74 -0.85
C ARG A 53 -5.68 -23.03 -1.97
N ILE A 54 -6.97 -23.01 -1.66
CA ILE A 54 -8.01 -23.09 -2.68
C ILE A 54 -7.99 -21.74 -3.40
N GLU A 55 -7.55 -21.74 -4.66
CA GLU A 55 -7.51 -20.53 -5.48
C GLU A 55 -8.93 -20.04 -5.73
N VAL A 56 -9.38 -19.08 -4.92
CA VAL A 56 -10.62 -18.34 -5.19
C VAL A 56 -10.27 -17.26 -6.23
N PRO A 57 -10.91 -17.26 -7.41
CA PRO A 57 -10.74 -16.19 -8.39
C PRO A 57 -11.02 -14.83 -7.72
N ASN A 58 -10.17 -13.85 -8.02
CA ASN A 58 -10.16 -12.54 -7.36
C ASN A 58 -11.57 -11.95 -7.16
N ASN A 59 -11.87 -11.63 -5.90
CA ASN A 59 -13.01 -10.83 -5.43
C ASN A 59 -14.38 -11.54 -5.30
N GLU A 60 -14.42 -12.87 -5.33
CA GLU A 60 -15.63 -13.62 -4.91
C GLU A 60 -15.55 -14.01 -3.43
N PRO A 61 -16.69 -14.03 -2.70
CA PRO A 61 -16.74 -14.58 -1.35
C PRO A 61 -16.30 -16.04 -1.38
N VAL A 62 -15.49 -16.44 -0.39
CA VAL A 62 -14.97 -17.81 -0.27
C VAL A 62 -16.13 -18.80 -0.33
N ASN A 63 -16.09 -19.71 -1.31
CA ASN A 63 -17.11 -20.73 -1.45
C ASN A 63 -16.85 -21.86 -0.43
N PHE A 64 -17.62 -21.89 0.66
CA PHE A 64 -17.51 -22.90 1.71
C PHE A 64 -17.70 -24.33 1.18
N GLN A 65 -18.53 -24.51 0.14
CA GLN A 65 -18.69 -25.83 -0.49
C GLN A 65 -17.37 -26.31 -1.10
N ALA A 66 -16.58 -25.41 -1.70
CA ALA A 66 -15.28 -25.77 -2.25
C ALA A 66 -14.28 -26.18 -1.16
N ILE A 67 -14.36 -25.57 0.04
CA ILE A 67 -13.55 -25.98 1.21
C ILE A 67 -13.94 -27.39 1.67
N TYR A 68 -15.24 -27.65 1.77
CA TYR A 68 -15.75 -28.96 2.19
C TYR A 68 -15.42 -30.06 1.16
N ASP A 69 -15.54 -29.76 -0.13
CA ASP A 69 -15.18 -30.67 -1.22
C ASP A 69 -13.67 -30.96 -1.23
N ALA A 70 -12.82 -29.95 -0.99
CA ALA A 70 -11.36 -30.11 -0.92
C ALA A 70 -10.91 -31.00 0.24
N VAL A 71 -11.69 -31.04 1.32
CA VAL A 71 -11.47 -31.92 2.47
C VAL A 71 -12.15 -33.30 2.30
N GLY A 72 -12.95 -33.47 1.26
CA GLY A 72 -13.67 -34.72 0.96
C GLY A 72 -14.93 -34.92 1.80
N ILE A 73 -15.49 -33.84 2.37
CA ILE A 73 -16.80 -33.86 3.03
C ILE A 73 -17.85 -33.86 1.92
N GLN A 74 -18.35 -35.04 1.56
CA GLN A 74 -19.41 -35.15 0.57
C GLN A 74 -20.77 -34.90 1.22
N PRO A 75 -21.67 -34.14 0.57
CA PRO A 75 -23.05 -34.03 1.03
C PRO A 75 -23.69 -35.42 1.01
N VAL A 76 -24.36 -35.79 2.10
CA VAL A 76 -24.96 -37.12 2.22
C VAL A 76 -26.16 -37.16 1.28
N ILE A 77 -26.06 -37.91 0.18
CA ILE A 77 -27.14 -38.02 -0.82
C ILE A 77 -28.36 -38.66 -0.15
N GLY A 78 -29.32 -37.81 0.25
CA GLY A 78 -30.56 -38.22 0.93
C GLY A 78 -30.48 -38.28 2.46
N GLY A 79 -29.40 -37.79 3.08
CA GLY A 79 -29.23 -37.72 4.54
C GLY A 79 -29.68 -36.39 5.15
N PHE A 80 -29.59 -36.33 6.48
CA PHE A 80 -29.70 -35.07 7.23
C PHE A 80 -28.30 -34.54 7.54
N ASP A 81 -27.92 -33.51 6.80
CA ASP A 81 -26.65 -32.80 6.91
C ASP A 81 -26.86 -31.51 7.72
N VAL A 82 -25.79 -30.86 8.16
CA VAL A 82 -25.88 -29.57 8.86
C VAL A 82 -26.67 -28.52 8.05
N ASP A 83 -26.41 -28.40 6.73
CA ASP A 83 -27.10 -27.45 5.85
C ASP A 83 -28.60 -27.75 5.74
N LYS A 84 -28.96 -29.04 5.80
CA LYS A 84 -30.35 -29.47 5.70
C LYS A 84 -31.12 -29.10 6.97
N ILE A 85 -30.48 -29.23 8.13
CA ILE A 85 -31.06 -28.84 9.42
C ILE A 85 -31.15 -27.32 9.53
N GLU A 86 -30.15 -26.58 9.05
CA GLU A 86 -30.21 -25.12 8.92
C GLU A 86 -31.40 -24.69 8.06
N THR A 87 -31.55 -25.28 6.88
CA THR A 87 -32.70 -25.02 5.99
C THR A 87 -34.04 -25.32 6.67
N MET A 88 -34.11 -26.37 7.50
CA MET A 88 -35.33 -26.67 8.27
C MET A 88 -35.60 -25.65 9.37
N LEU A 89 -34.55 -25.20 10.07
CA LEU A 89 -34.64 -24.21 11.13
C LEU A 89 -35.09 -22.84 10.61
N ASP A 90 -34.69 -22.51 9.38
CA ASP A 90 -35.05 -21.28 8.68
C ASP A 90 -36.42 -21.34 7.98
N SER A 91 -37.03 -22.53 7.92
CA SER A 91 -38.36 -22.68 7.35
C SER A 91 -39.40 -21.86 8.15
N ASP A 92 -40.40 -21.33 7.45
CA ASP A 92 -41.51 -20.56 8.04
C ASP A 92 -42.22 -21.31 9.18
N LEU A 93 -42.16 -22.64 9.18
CA LEU A 93 -42.78 -23.51 10.19
C LEU A 93 -42.02 -23.51 11.52
N LEU A 94 -40.70 -23.33 11.51
CA LEU A 94 -39.86 -23.46 12.69
C LEU A 94 -39.18 -22.15 13.10
N LYS A 95 -39.05 -21.17 12.21
CA LYS A 95 -38.28 -19.93 12.48
C LYS A 95 -38.80 -19.13 13.68
N ASP A 96 -40.11 -19.05 13.88
CA ASP A 96 -40.75 -18.25 14.94
C ASP A 96 -40.99 -19.05 16.24
N LEU A 97 -40.62 -20.33 16.29
CA LEU A 97 -40.82 -21.19 17.46
C LEU A 97 -39.67 -21.05 18.47
N SER A 98 -39.93 -21.44 19.73
CA SER A 98 -38.90 -21.47 20.77
C SER A 98 -37.84 -22.55 20.50
N SER A 99 -36.61 -22.34 20.96
CA SER A 99 -35.47 -23.26 20.74
C SER A 99 -35.74 -24.69 21.19
N SER A 100 -36.51 -24.88 22.26
CA SER A 100 -36.93 -26.19 22.75
C SER A 100 -37.85 -26.92 21.76
N VAL A 101 -38.81 -26.19 21.15
CA VAL A 101 -39.73 -26.76 20.16
C VAL A 101 -39.01 -27.06 18.85
N LYS A 102 -38.10 -26.18 18.40
CA LYS A 102 -37.25 -26.43 17.22
C LYS A 102 -36.42 -27.72 17.39
N ARG A 103 -35.77 -27.88 18.55
CA ARG A 103 -35.00 -29.08 18.89
C ARG A 103 -35.84 -30.34 18.81
N ASN A 104 -37.02 -30.35 19.44
CA ASN A 104 -37.89 -31.52 19.45
C ASN A 104 -38.42 -31.85 18.04
N ALA A 105 -38.77 -30.83 17.25
CA ALA A 105 -39.19 -31.01 15.86
C ALA A 105 -38.08 -31.63 14.99
N ILE A 106 -36.83 -31.21 15.17
CA ILE A 106 -35.68 -31.79 14.47
C ILE A 106 -35.45 -33.23 14.92
N LEU A 107 -35.46 -33.52 16.21
CA LEU A 107 -35.26 -34.89 16.72
C LEU A 107 -36.31 -35.86 16.17
N VAL A 108 -37.58 -35.44 16.12
CA VAL A 108 -38.66 -36.25 15.52
C VAL A 108 -38.43 -36.44 14.03
N SER A 109 -37.95 -35.42 13.32
CA SER A 109 -37.66 -35.52 11.88
C SER A 109 -36.47 -36.46 11.59
N LEU A 110 -35.43 -36.41 12.43
CA LEU A 110 -34.29 -37.32 12.36
C LEU A 110 -34.70 -38.77 12.64
N GLU A 111 -35.54 -38.98 13.68
CA GLU A 111 -36.09 -40.30 14.00
C GLU A 111 -36.95 -40.84 12.85
N ALA A 112 -37.77 -39.99 12.21
CA ALA A 112 -38.61 -40.37 11.09
C ALA A 112 -37.81 -40.78 9.84
N ALA A 113 -36.62 -40.21 9.61
CA ALA A 113 -35.72 -40.66 8.55
C ALA A 113 -34.68 -41.70 9.00
N ASN A 114 -34.77 -42.17 10.25
CA ASN A 114 -33.84 -43.15 10.81
C ASN A 114 -32.36 -42.70 10.75
N VAL A 115 -32.10 -41.40 10.94
CA VAL A 115 -30.75 -40.84 10.98
C VAL A 115 -30.35 -40.56 12.43
N PRO A 116 -29.24 -41.15 12.93
CA PRO A 116 -28.77 -40.87 14.28
C PRO A 116 -28.25 -39.43 14.41
N ILE A 117 -28.57 -38.75 15.50
CA ILE A 117 -28.08 -37.40 15.78
C ILE A 117 -26.54 -37.34 15.85
N GLU A 118 -25.91 -38.47 16.19
CA GLU A 118 -24.46 -38.61 16.20
C GLU A 118 -23.83 -38.40 14.83
N GLU A 119 -24.54 -38.71 13.73
CA GLU A 119 -24.04 -38.48 12.37
C GLU A 119 -24.04 -36.99 12.02
N VAL A 120 -25.10 -36.26 12.39
CA VAL A 120 -25.17 -34.80 12.24
C VAL A 120 -24.06 -34.11 13.04
N ILE A 121 -23.83 -34.56 14.28
CA ILE A 121 -22.78 -34.00 15.13
C ILE A 121 -21.39 -34.28 14.53
N LYS A 122 -21.18 -35.47 13.94
CA LYS A 122 -19.92 -35.80 13.26
C LYS A 122 -19.71 -34.93 12.02
N ASP A 123 -20.75 -34.70 11.22
CA ASP A 123 -20.71 -33.80 10.05
C ASP A 123 -20.34 -32.36 10.48
N ALA A 124 -20.98 -31.84 11.52
CA ALA A 124 -20.66 -30.52 12.08
C ALA A 124 -19.19 -30.41 12.52
N ILE A 125 -18.68 -31.41 13.25
CA ILE A 125 -17.28 -31.44 13.69
C ILE A 125 -16.32 -31.55 12.50
N GLN A 126 -16.68 -32.28 11.44
CA GLN A 126 -15.84 -32.41 10.25
C GLN A 126 -15.76 -31.09 9.49
N ARG A 127 -16.89 -30.39 9.31
CA ARG A 127 -16.97 -29.08 8.68
C ARG A 127 -16.20 -28.03 9.45
N ASP A 128 -16.34 -28.00 10.78
CA ASP A 128 -15.60 -27.09 11.67
C ASP A 128 -14.08 -27.30 11.54
N ARG A 129 -13.62 -28.54 11.61
CA ARG A 129 -12.19 -28.86 11.41
C ARG A 129 -11.69 -28.52 10.01
N ALA A 130 -12.55 -28.64 8.99
CA ALA A 130 -12.20 -28.23 7.63
C ALA A 130 -11.97 -26.71 7.54
N LEU A 131 -12.79 -25.92 8.25
CA LEU A 131 -12.62 -24.48 8.35
C LEU A 131 -11.31 -24.12 9.09
N ASP A 132 -11.04 -24.75 10.24
CA ASP A 132 -9.79 -24.53 11.00
C ASP A 132 -8.54 -24.85 10.15
N ALA A 133 -8.60 -25.94 9.38
CA ALA A 133 -7.50 -26.34 8.51
C ALA A 133 -7.29 -25.32 7.37
N TYR A 134 -8.38 -24.77 6.83
CA TYR A 134 -8.32 -23.77 5.78
C TYR A 134 -7.76 -22.44 6.32
N GLU A 135 -8.21 -22.00 7.48
CA GLU A 135 -7.70 -20.80 8.16
C GLU A 135 -6.19 -20.87 8.34
N LYS A 136 -5.68 -22.01 8.82
CA LYS A 136 -4.24 -22.22 9.01
C LYS A 136 -3.44 -22.17 7.70
N VAL A 137 -4.03 -22.64 6.59
CA VAL A 137 -3.39 -22.58 5.28
C VAL A 137 -3.39 -21.15 4.75
N GLU A 138 -4.49 -20.42 4.92
CA GLU A 138 -4.58 -19.01 4.50
C GLU A 138 -3.63 -18.13 5.33
N GLU A 139 -3.54 -18.32 6.64
CA GLU A 139 -2.57 -17.62 7.50
C GLU A 139 -1.12 -17.84 7.03
N LYS A 140 -0.77 -19.09 6.68
CA LYS A 140 0.55 -19.40 6.11
C LYS A 140 0.77 -18.75 4.75
N SER A 141 -0.27 -18.69 3.91
CA SER A 141 -0.17 -18.04 2.61
C SER A 141 0.03 -16.53 2.77
N VAL A 142 -0.73 -15.89 3.67
CA VAL A 142 -0.62 -14.45 3.96
C VAL A 142 0.76 -14.12 4.49
N THR A 143 1.23 -14.87 5.49
CA THR A 143 2.59 -14.67 6.05
C THR A 143 3.68 -14.91 5.00
N HIS A 144 3.52 -15.90 4.11
CA HIS A 144 4.45 -16.12 3.02
C HIS A 144 4.50 -14.95 2.04
N ILE A 145 3.34 -14.47 1.59
CA ILE A 145 3.24 -13.31 0.70
C ILE A 145 3.79 -12.05 1.37
N GLU A 146 3.50 -11.84 2.66
CA GLU A 146 4.02 -10.71 3.41
C GLU A 146 5.55 -10.73 3.46
N MET A 147 6.16 -11.87 3.76
CA MET A 147 7.62 -12.02 3.74
C MET A 147 8.20 -11.77 2.34
N GLU A 148 7.64 -12.40 1.31
CA GLU A 148 8.10 -12.24 -0.08
C GLU A 148 8.01 -10.76 -0.53
N LYS A 149 6.90 -10.09 -0.23
CA LYS A 149 6.71 -8.69 -0.60
C LYS A 149 7.54 -7.74 0.25
N MET A 150 7.82 -8.08 1.50
CA MET A 150 8.75 -7.31 2.32
C MET A 150 10.18 -7.38 1.77
N ASP A 151 10.63 -8.58 1.35
CA ASP A 151 11.94 -8.79 0.75
C ASP A 151 12.06 -8.07 -0.61
N GLU A 152 11.03 -8.17 -1.46
CA GLU A 152 10.97 -7.41 -2.73
C GLU A 152 11.02 -5.91 -2.50
N ASN A 153 10.25 -5.40 -1.53
CA ASN A 153 10.26 -3.98 -1.20
C ASN A 153 11.62 -3.52 -0.67
N ALA A 154 12.30 -4.33 0.13
CA ALA A 154 13.64 -4.04 0.62
C ALA A 154 14.65 -3.97 -0.53
N ALA A 155 14.58 -4.91 -1.49
CA ALA A 155 15.44 -4.91 -2.66
C ALA A 155 15.20 -3.68 -3.56
N ILE A 156 13.94 -3.28 -3.76
CA ILE A 156 13.59 -2.06 -4.51
C ILE A 156 14.14 -0.82 -3.80
N GLN A 157 14.06 -0.76 -2.47
CA GLN A 157 14.60 0.37 -1.71
C GLN A 157 16.12 0.48 -1.87
N GLU A 158 16.84 -0.64 -1.86
CA GLU A 158 18.27 -0.67 -2.11
C GLU A 158 18.63 -0.16 -3.53
N GLU A 159 17.88 -0.61 -4.56
CA GLU A 159 18.07 -0.13 -5.92
C GLU A 159 17.84 1.38 -6.05
N ILE A 160 16.81 1.91 -5.38
CA ILE A 160 16.53 3.35 -5.32
C ILE A 160 17.70 4.09 -4.68
N ASP A 161 18.24 3.59 -3.57
CA ASP A 161 19.34 4.24 -2.86
C ASP A 161 20.62 4.26 -3.70
N GLN A 162 20.95 3.15 -4.37
CA GLN A 162 22.08 3.07 -5.30
C GLN A 162 21.92 4.05 -6.46
N PHE A 163 20.74 4.10 -7.07
CA PHE A 163 20.45 5.03 -8.16
C PHE A 163 20.57 6.49 -7.70
N LEU A 164 20.04 6.82 -6.53
CA LEU A 164 20.15 8.17 -5.96
C LEU A 164 21.59 8.56 -5.69
N GLU A 165 22.42 7.64 -5.17
CA GLU A 165 23.84 7.91 -4.95
C GLU A 165 24.58 8.18 -6.27
N GLU A 166 24.33 7.37 -7.30
CA GLU A 166 24.91 7.57 -8.63
C GLU A 166 24.51 8.94 -9.20
N LYS A 167 23.23 9.29 -9.16
CA LYS A 167 22.76 10.59 -9.67
C LYS A 167 23.30 11.76 -8.86
N ARG A 168 23.45 11.63 -7.54
CA ARG A 168 24.10 12.65 -6.70
C ARG A 168 25.55 12.89 -7.11
N LYS A 169 26.32 11.83 -7.35
CA LYS A 169 27.72 11.94 -7.83
C LYS A 169 27.80 12.66 -9.18
N ILE A 170 26.89 12.36 -10.10
CA ILE A 170 26.83 13.04 -11.41
C ILE A 170 26.50 14.52 -11.24
N ILE A 171 25.53 14.86 -10.40
CA ILE A 171 25.17 16.26 -10.10
C ILE A 171 26.36 17.00 -9.50
N GLU A 172 27.08 16.39 -8.56
CA GLU A 172 28.26 16.96 -7.94
C GLU A 172 29.38 17.21 -8.96
N ALA A 173 29.67 16.23 -9.82
CA ALA A 173 30.65 16.39 -10.89
C ALA A 173 30.27 17.52 -11.87
N ASN A 174 28.99 17.62 -12.24
CA ASN A 174 28.50 18.70 -13.10
C ASN A 174 28.65 20.07 -12.44
N ASN A 175 28.32 20.18 -11.16
CA ASN A 175 28.48 21.42 -10.40
C ASN A 175 29.94 21.82 -10.28
N GLU A 176 30.85 20.87 -10.11
CA GLU A 176 32.29 21.13 -10.07
C GLU A 176 32.83 21.60 -11.43
N MET A 177 32.39 20.97 -12.53
CA MET A 177 32.73 21.43 -13.88
C MET A 177 32.24 22.87 -14.13
N VAL A 178 31.02 23.20 -13.70
CA VAL A 178 30.49 24.57 -13.81
C VAL A 178 31.30 25.54 -12.93
N ARG A 179 31.72 25.13 -11.74
CA ARG A 179 32.54 25.95 -10.84
C ARG A 179 33.90 26.24 -11.48
N SER A 180 34.61 25.22 -11.94
CA SER A 180 35.94 25.40 -12.56
C SER A 180 35.85 26.26 -13.84
N ALA A 181 34.79 26.11 -14.64
CA ALA A 181 34.57 26.95 -15.81
C ALA A 181 34.36 28.43 -15.43
N LYS A 182 33.63 28.71 -14.34
CA LYS A 182 33.45 30.07 -13.82
C LYS A 182 34.76 30.67 -13.32
N GLU A 183 35.56 29.89 -12.59
CA GLU A 183 36.88 30.31 -12.09
C GLU A 183 37.83 30.64 -13.26
N ASN A 184 37.92 29.75 -14.24
CA ASN A 184 38.69 29.98 -15.46
C ASN A 184 38.25 31.24 -16.22
N PHE A 185 36.93 31.47 -16.27
CA PHE A 185 36.38 32.67 -16.90
C PHE A 185 36.73 33.93 -16.12
N SER A 186 36.64 33.93 -14.78
CA SER A 186 37.05 35.08 -13.97
C SER A 186 38.54 35.40 -14.13
N ASP A 187 39.39 34.37 -14.18
CA ASP A 187 40.82 34.56 -14.41
C ASP A 187 41.11 35.13 -15.80
N TRP A 188 40.37 34.68 -16.81
CA TRP A 188 40.45 35.25 -18.15
C TRP A 188 40.01 36.72 -18.18
N VAL A 189 38.89 37.06 -17.53
CA VAL A 189 38.42 38.47 -17.45
C VAL A 189 39.47 39.35 -16.79
N LEU A 190 40.12 38.89 -15.71
CA LEU A 190 41.18 39.64 -15.04
C LEU A 190 42.39 39.87 -15.95
N ARG A 191 42.88 38.82 -16.62
CA ARG A 191 43.99 38.94 -17.58
C ARG A 191 43.63 39.85 -18.76
N LYS A 192 42.41 39.75 -19.25
CA LYS A 192 41.90 40.61 -20.33
C LYS A 192 41.94 42.08 -19.91
N GLN A 193 41.46 42.42 -18.72
CA GLN A 193 41.49 43.80 -18.22
C GLN A 193 42.92 44.34 -18.08
N GLN A 194 43.86 43.52 -17.60
CA GLN A 194 45.28 43.90 -17.50
C GLN A 194 45.88 44.19 -18.88
N GLU A 195 45.58 43.36 -19.88
CA GLU A 195 46.06 43.58 -21.24
C GLU A 195 45.37 44.79 -21.91
N GLU A 196 44.06 44.96 -21.74
CA GLU A 196 43.34 46.14 -22.23
C GLU A 196 43.93 47.43 -21.64
N GLN A 197 44.27 47.45 -20.34
CA GLN A 197 44.94 48.57 -19.70
C GLN A 197 46.34 48.82 -20.29
N ARG A 198 47.12 47.76 -20.50
CA ARG A 198 48.46 47.86 -21.12
C ARG A 198 48.38 48.42 -22.53
N ILE A 199 47.47 47.91 -23.37
CA ILE A 199 47.32 48.41 -24.74
C ILE A 199 46.78 49.84 -24.72
N TYR A 200 45.86 50.18 -23.81
CA TYR A 200 45.39 51.55 -23.64
C TYR A 200 46.56 52.50 -23.33
N GLU A 201 47.42 52.16 -22.38
CA GLU A 201 48.60 52.97 -22.06
C GLU A 201 49.52 53.15 -23.27
N VAL A 202 49.81 52.09 -24.01
CA VAL A 202 50.65 52.17 -25.22
C VAL A 202 50.00 53.03 -26.31
N VAL A 203 48.72 52.83 -26.62
CA VAL A 203 48.01 53.55 -27.69
C VAL A 203 47.79 55.03 -27.31
N SER A 204 47.69 55.35 -26.01
CA SER A 204 47.53 56.73 -25.55
C SER A 204 48.65 57.67 -25.99
N TYR A 205 49.86 57.14 -26.26
CA TYR A 205 50.98 57.93 -26.78
C TYR A 205 50.85 58.25 -28.28
N PHE A 206 50.04 57.50 -29.03
CA PHE A 206 49.92 57.64 -30.48
C PHE A 206 48.64 58.35 -30.94
N ILE A 207 47.51 58.17 -30.23
CA ILE A 207 46.20 58.68 -30.66
C ILE A 207 45.42 59.22 -29.46
N SER A 208 44.87 60.43 -29.60
CA SER A 208 43.90 61.02 -28.66
C SER A 208 42.63 61.44 -29.42
N PRO A 209 41.43 60.92 -29.07
CA PRO A 209 41.12 60.01 -27.96
C PRO A 209 41.43 58.53 -28.27
N ASN A 210 41.76 57.75 -27.24
CA ASN A 210 42.12 56.34 -27.37
C ASN A 210 40.87 55.46 -27.63
N PRO A 211 40.89 54.59 -28.67
CA PRO A 211 39.75 53.73 -29.03
C PRO A 211 39.64 52.41 -28.24
N ILE A 212 40.47 52.16 -27.24
CA ILE A 212 40.40 50.94 -26.41
C ILE A 212 39.52 51.19 -25.18
N SER A 213 38.51 50.34 -24.99
CA SER A 213 37.69 50.33 -23.78
C SER A 213 38.47 49.78 -22.61
N THR A 214 38.69 50.61 -21.59
CA THR A 214 39.09 50.16 -20.26
C THR A 214 37.90 50.30 -19.30
N THR A 215 37.94 49.62 -18.16
CA THR A 215 36.91 49.73 -17.11
C THR A 215 36.70 51.16 -16.61
N THR A 216 37.68 52.05 -16.81
CA THR A 216 37.64 53.49 -16.48
C THR A 216 37.26 54.41 -17.63
N ASN A 217 37.34 53.95 -18.89
CA ASN A 217 36.92 54.70 -20.08
C ASN A 217 36.25 53.74 -21.09
N PRO A 218 34.92 53.51 -21.00
CA PRO A 218 34.19 52.79 -22.03
C PRO A 218 34.16 53.66 -23.30
N VAL A 219 34.74 53.16 -24.38
CA VAL A 219 34.68 53.84 -25.68
C VAL A 219 33.24 53.76 -26.14
N VAL A 220 32.56 54.91 -26.11
CA VAL A 220 31.26 55.10 -26.76
C VAL A 220 31.48 54.82 -28.23
N ALA A 221 31.00 53.67 -28.70
CA ALA A 221 30.95 53.35 -30.12
C ALA A 221 30.25 54.51 -30.85
N GLN A 222 31.04 55.31 -31.58
CA GLN A 222 30.48 56.34 -32.46
C GLN A 222 29.66 55.62 -33.51
N GLN A 223 28.34 55.76 -33.42
CA GLN A 223 27.42 55.33 -34.46
C GLN A 223 27.81 56.03 -35.76
N PRO A 224 27.94 55.31 -36.88
CA PRO A 224 28.20 55.94 -38.16
C PRO A 224 27.06 56.89 -38.51
N LYS A 225 27.45 58.14 -38.78
CA LYS A 225 26.62 59.23 -39.30
C LYS A 225 25.76 58.74 -40.47
N PRO A 226 24.42 58.92 -40.46
CA PRO A 226 23.60 58.53 -41.61
C PRO A 226 24.02 59.35 -42.82
N GLU A 227 24.46 58.62 -43.85
CA GLU A 227 24.73 59.09 -45.20
C GLU A 227 23.51 59.86 -45.71
N SER A 228 23.74 61.08 -46.21
CA SER A 228 22.74 61.91 -46.84
C SER A 228 22.14 61.22 -48.07
N GLU A 229 20.84 60.97 -48.02
CA GLU A 229 20.00 60.57 -49.14
C GLU A 229 20.04 61.66 -50.24
N PRO A 230 20.35 61.33 -51.51
CA PRO A 230 20.26 62.30 -52.58
C PRO A 230 18.78 62.53 -52.92
N ALA A 231 18.41 63.80 -53.05
CA ALA A 231 17.12 64.24 -53.53
C ALA A 231 16.83 63.64 -54.90
N ASP A 232 15.78 62.82 -54.97
CA ASP A 232 15.19 62.38 -56.24
C ASP A 232 14.29 63.51 -56.77
N ASP A 233 14.88 64.25 -57.70
CA ASP A 233 14.19 65.17 -58.58
C ASP A 233 13.76 64.38 -59.82
N THR A 234 12.50 63.94 -59.87
CA THR A 234 11.82 63.69 -61.16
C THR A 234 10.33 63.99 -61.06
N ALA A 235 9.98 65.18 -61.55
CA ALA A 235 8.67 65.51 -62.08
C ALA A 235 8.37 64.73 -63.37
N GLY A 236 7.09 64.43 -63.63
CA GLY A 236 6.61 64.34 -65.02
C GLY A 236 5.56 63.28 -65.34
N ALA A 237 4.33 63.80 -65.57
CA ALA A 237 3.23 63.26 -66.40
C ALA A 237 2.36 62.13 -65.83
#